data_AF-A0A955PKL8-F1
#
_entry.id   AF-A0A955PKL8-F1
#
_cell.length_a   1.000
_cell.length_b   1.000
_cell.length_c   1.000
_cell.angle_alpha   90.00
_cell.angle_beta   90.00
_cell.angle_gamma   90.00
#
_symmetry.space_group_name_H-M   'P 1'
#
loop_
_entity.id
_entity.type
_entity.pdbx_description
1 polymer ?
#
loop_
_entity_poly.entity_id
_entity_poly.type
_entity_poly.pdbx_seq_one_letter_code
_entity_poly.pdbx_strand_id
1 'polypeptide(L)'
;MFEVIMIMAVALLVGYCFLLGRRTKNQAHRIEQLSDRLYSWGSETRSHIDEIRGQFKVIEMRSRRNQGEQVVSPEMLISDVLAIHPGMKDVLASMHLGGCNSCSVSSSETLGQGAASYGL
;
A
#
# COMPACT_ATOMS: atom_id res chain seq x y z
N MET A 1 39.62 62.98 -21.43
CA MET A 1 38.46 62.87 -20.52
C MET A 1 37.65 61.60 -20.80
N PHE A 2 37.27 61.32 -22.05
CA PHE A 2 36.56 60.09 -22.43
C PHE A 2 37.28 58.77 -22.09
N GLU A 3 38.60 58.67 -22.30
CA GLU A 3 39.35 57.45 -22.00
C GLU A 3 39.30 57.06 -20.51
N VAL A 4 39.38 58.05 -19.62
CA VAL A 4 39.33 57.83 -18.16
C VAL A 4 37.95 57.34 -17.73
N ILE A 5 36.88 57.85 -18.34
CA ILE A 5 35.50 57.44 -18.07
C ILE A 5 35.27 55.98 -18.52
N MET A 6 35.81 55.59 -19.68
CA MET A 6 35.70 54.21 -20.17
C MET A 6 36.41 53.22 -19.25
N ILE A 7 37.61 53.55 -18.75
CA ILE A 7 38.36 52.69 -17.83
C ILE A 7 37.60 52.52 -16.50
N MET A 8 37.05 53.60 -15.95
CA MET A 8 36.26 53.54 -14.71
C MET A 8 34.97 52.72 -14.87
N ALA A 9 34.29 52.84 -16.02
CA ALA A 9 33.08 52.07 -16.30
C ALA A 9 33.37 50.57 -16.41
N VAL A 10 34.48 50.19 -17.07
CA VAL A 10 34.91 48.79 -17.18
C VAL A 10 35.32 48.23 -15.82
N ALA A 11 36.07 49.00 -15.02
CA ALA A 11 36.46 48.57 -13.67
C ALA A 11 35.24 48.33 -12.76
N LEU A 12 34.23 49.20 -12.83
CA LEU A 12 32.97 49.03 -12.10
C LEU A 12 32.19 47.79 -12.57
N LEU A 13 32.12 47.55 -13.88
CA LEU A 13 31.46 46.37 -14.45
C LEU A 13 32.14 45.07 -13.99
N VAL A 14 33.47 45.01 -14.04
CA VAL A 14 34.24 43.84 -13.60
C VAL A 14 34.06 43.63 -12.09
N GLY A 15 34.12 44.69 -11.29
CA GLY A 15 33.86 44.62 -9.85
C GLY A 15 32.44 44.14 -9.52
N TYR A 16 31.44 44.61 -10.26
CA TYR A 16 30.05 44.21 -10.12
C TYR A 16 29.85 42.73 -10.48
N CYS A 17 30.41 42.28 -11.61
CA CYS A 17 30.40 40.87 -12.01
C CYS A 17 31.09 39.96 -10.98
N PHE A 18 32.21 40.41 -10.41
CA PHE A 18 32.93 39.66 -9.38
C PHE A 18 32.12 39.50 -8.09
N LEU A 19 31.44 40.56 -7.64
CA LEU A 19 30.56 40.51 -6.46
C LEU A 19 29.36 39.59 -6.67
N LEU A 20 28.76 39.61 -7.86
CA LEU A 20 27.66 38.71 -8.22
C LEU A 20 28.10 37.25 -8.25
N GLY A 21 29.24 36.95 -8.86
CA GLY A 21 29.82 35.60 -8.85
C GLY A 21 30.16 35.09 -7.45
N ARG A 22 30.51 35.99 -6.53
CA ARG A 22 30.71 35.64 -5.12
C ARG A 22 29.39 35.29 -4.41
N ARG A 23 28.28 35.97 -4.75
CA ARG A 23 26.96 35.67 -4.18
C ARG A 23 26.37 34.35 -4.70
N THR A 24 26.55 34.03 -5.97
CA THR A 24 26.00 32.79 -6.56
C THR A 24 26.63 31.53 -5.98
N LYS A 25 27.94 31.53 -5.71
CA LYS A 25 28.62 30.40 -5.06
C LYS A 25 28.03 30.04 -3.69
N ASN A 26 27.65 31.04 -2.89
CA ASN A 26 27.02 30.80 -1.60
C ASN A 26 25.59 30.23 -1.72
N GLN A 27 24.88 30.51 -2.82
CA GLN A 27 23.55 29.94 -3.06
C GLN A 27 23.62 28.53 -3.64
N ALA A 28 24.62 28.21 -4.45
CA ALA A 28 24.84 26.88 -5.01
C ALA A 28 24.99 25.82 -3.91
N HIS A 29 25.79 26.09 -2.87
CA HIS A 29 25.93 25.17 -1.74
C HIS A 29 24.63 24.94 -0.95
N ARG A 30 23.72 25.93 -0.91
CA ARG A 30 22.41 25.74 -0.26
C ARG A 30 21.51 24.80 -1.06
N ILE A 31 21.60 24.82 -2.38
CA ILE A 31 20.83 23.93 -3.26
C ILE A 31 21.32 22.49 -3.11
N GLU A 32 22.64 22.28 -3.09
CA GLU A 32 23.23 20.95 -2.83
C GLU A 32 22.78 20.41 -1.47
N GLN A 33 22.87 21.22 -0.40
CA GLN A 33 22.41 20.82 0.93
C GLN A 33 20.91 20.49 0.98
N LEU A 34 20.06 21.20 0.23
CA LEU A 34 18.63 20.91 0.16
C LEU A 34 18.35 19.62 -0.62
N SER A 35 19.06 19.41 -1.73
CA SER A 35 18.96 18.18 -2.52
C SER A 35 19.33 16.96 -1.68
N ASP A 36 20.44 17.03 -0.94
CA ASP A 36 20.90 15.95 -0.06
C ASP A 36 19.88 15.65 1.05
N ARG A 37 19.29 16.69 1.65
CA ARG A 37 18.24 16.53 2.67
C ARG A 37 16.95 15.91 2.12
N LEU A 38 16.54 16.29 0.91
CA LEU A 38 15.37 15.70 0.26
C LEU A 38 15.61 14.22 -0.06
N TYR A 39 16.83 13.90 -0.53
CA TYR A 39 17.22 12.53 -0.82
C TYR A 39 17.24 11.67 0.45
N SER A 40 17.84 12.16 1.54
CA SER A 40 17.89 11.43 2.80
C SER A 40 16.48 11.23 3.39
N TRP A 41 15.62 12.26 3.35
CA TRP A 41 14.24 12.15 3.85
C TRP A 41 13.39 11.17 3.03
N GLY A 42 13.58 11.15 1.70
CA GLY A 42 12.93 10.16 0.83
C GLY A 42 13.31 8.73 1.18
N SER A 43 14.58 8.49 1.51
CA SER A 43 15.05 7.16 1.92
C SER A 43 14.47 6.71 3.26
N GLU A 44 14.34 7.61 4.23
CA GLU A 44 13.75 7.34 5.55
C GLU A 44 12.23 7.12 5.48
N THR A 45 11.55 7.89 4.61
CA THR A 45 10.13 7.68 4.33
C THR A 45 9.86 6.28 3.76
N ARG A 46 10.77 5.78 2.92
CA ARG A 46 10.65 4.44 2.32
C ARG A 46 10.72 3.34 3.37
N SER A 47 11.61 3.46 4.36
CA SER A 47 11.68 2.48 5.46
C SER A 47 10.41 2.45 6.32
N HIS A 48 9.82 3.61 6.62
CA HIS A 48 8.57 3.67 7.36
C HIS A 48 7.39 3.07 6.59
N ILE A 49 7.34 3.25 5.26
CA ILE A 49 6.32 2.62 4.42
C ILE A 49 6.45 1.09 4.44
N ASP A 50 7.67 0.56 4.35
CA ASP A 50 7.90 -0.88 4.38
C ASP A 50 7.54 -1.49 5.75
N GLU A 51 7.81 -0.77 6.84
CA GLU A 51 7.40 -1.16 8.19
C GLU A 51 5.87 -1.21 8.34
N ILE A 52 5.18 -0.14 7.94
CA ILE A 52 3.70 -0.07 7.97
C ILE A 52 3.10 -1.17 7.10
N ARG A 53 3.63 -1.38 5.89
CA ARG A 53 3.18 -2.46 5.00
C ARG A 53 3.36 -3.85 5.65
N GLY A 54 4.47 -4.05 6.38
CA GLY A 54 4.70 -5.26 7.17
C GLY A 54 3.62 -5.47 8.24
N GLN A 55 3.28 -4.41 8.99
CA GLN A 55 2.23 -4.44 10.00
C GLN A 55 0.85 -4.75 9.39
N PHE A 56 0.50 -4.13 8.26
CA PHE A 56 -0.74 -4.41 7.55
C PHE A 56 -0.84 -5.86 7.09
N LYS A 57 0.27 -6.46 6.60
CA LYS A 57 0.28 -7.87 6.18
C LYS A 57 -0.02 -8.81 7.34
N VAL A 58 0.47 -8.51 8.55
CA VAL A 58 0.17 -9.28 9.76
C VAL A 58 -1.29 -9.11 10.19
N ILE A 59 -1.82 -7.89 10.12
CA ILE A 59 -3.23 -7.62 10.43
C ILE A 59 -4.14 -8.31 9.41
N GLU A 60 -3.81 -8.30 8.12
CA GLU A 60 -4.55 -9.03 7.10
C GLU A 60 -4.49 -10.54 7.35
N MET A 61 -3.33 -11.11 7.67
CA MET A 61 -3.21 -12.54 8.00
C MET A 61 -4.06 -12.90 9.22
N ARG A 62 -4.04 -12.07 10.28
CA ARG A 62 -4.89 -12.24 11.47
C ARG A 62 -6.36 -12.05 11.15
N SER A 63 -6.71 -11.11 10.27
CA SER A 63 -8.09 -10.88 9.83
C SER A 63 -8.59 -12.04 8.99
N ARG A 64 -7.79 -12.62 8.09
CA ARG A 64 -8.14 -13.87 7.38
C ARG A 64 -8.34 -15.05 8.34
N ARG A 65 -7.58 -15.09 9.43
CA ARG A 65 -7.73 -16.12 10.49
C ARG A 65 -8.98 -15.88 11.34
N ASN A 66 -9.26 -14.64 11.68
CA ASN A 66 -10.43 -14.22 12.50
C ASN A 66 -11.72 -14.11 11.67
N GLN A 67 -11.64 -14.02 10.33
CA GLN A 67 -12.78 -14.17 9.43
C GLN A 67 -13.35 -15.60 9.42
N GLY A 68 -12.84 -16.49 10.27
CA GLY A 68 -13.61 -17.59 10.86
C GLY A 68 -14.77 -17.15 11.78
N GLU A 69 -15.31 -15.95 11.58
CA GLU A 69 -16.40 -15.35 12.36
C GLU A 69 -17.36 -14.57 11.44
N GLN A 70 -17.68 -15.15 10.27
CA GLN A 70 -19.06 -15.10 9.83
C GLN A 70 -19.71 -16.28 10.52
N VAL A 71 -20.66 -16.02 11.42
CA VAL A 71 -21.35 -17.02 12.24
C VAL A 71 -22.10 -17.94 11.28
N VAL A 72 -21.43 -18.97 10.78
CA VAL A 72 -22.03 -20.07 10.02
C VAL A 72 -22.68 -20.98 11.05
N SER A 73 -24.01 -20.92 11.09
CA SER A 73 -24.82 -21.62 12.06
C SER A 73 -25.47 -22.84 11.40
N PRO A 74 -25.59 -23.99 12.10
CA PRO A 74 -26.10 -25.23 11.51
C PRO A 74 -27.52 -25.15 10.93
N GLU A 75 -28.30 -24.16 11.34
CA GLU A 75 -29.69 -23.96 10.95
C GLU A 75 -29.81 -23.15 9.64
N MET A 76 -28.71 -22.55 9.16
CA MET A 76 -28.71 -21.83 7.89
C MET A 76 -28.77 -22.79 6.70
N LEU A 77 -29.44 -22.35 5.63
CA LEU A 77 -29.50 -23.08 4.38
C LEU A 77 -28.13 -23.10 3.70
N ILE A 78 -27.82 -24.22 3.03
CA ILE A 78 -26.58 -24.36 2.26
C ILE A 78 -26.47 -23.26 1.18
N SER A 79 -27.60 -22.86 0.57
CA SER A 79 -27.64 -21.73 -0.36
C SER A 79 -27.19 -20.42 0.26
N ASP A 80 -27.60 -20.16 1.50
CA ASP A 80 -27.32 -18.90 2.18
C ASP A 80 -25.84 -18.85 2.59
N VAL A 81 -25.30 -19.98 3.04
CA VAL A 81 -23.87 -20.11 3.38
C VAL A 81 -22.98 -19.97 2.14
N LEU A 82 -23.41 -20.46 0.97
CA LEU A 82 -22.70 -20.24 -0.29
C LEU A 82 -22.69 -18.77 -0.74
N ALA A 83 -23.70 -17.98 -0.34
CA ALA A 83 -23.79 -16.55 -0.64
C ALA A 83 -22.95 -15.67 0.29
N ILE A 84 -22.57 -16.20 1.47
CA ILE A 84 -21.84 -15.46 2.52
C ILE A 84 -20.40 -15.12 2.09
N HIS A 85 -19.68 -16.08 1.49
CA HIS A 85 -18.31 -15.86 1.05
C HIS A 85 -17.96 -16.77 -0.14
N PRO A 86 -17.28 -16.26 -1.20
CA PRO A 86 -16.98 -17.04 -2.41
C PRO A 86 -16.15 -18.30 -2.13
N GLY A 87 -15.31 -18.29 -1.10
CA GLY A 87 -14.54 -19.46 -0.66
C GLY A 87 -15.33 -20.54 0.08
N MET A 88 -16.58 -20.28 0.51
CA MET A 88 -17.42 -21.31 1.16
C MET A 88 -17.77 -22.44 0.19
N LYS A 89 -17.82 -22.14 -1.11
CA LYS A 89 -18.03 -23.15 -2.15
C LYS A 89 -16.97 -24.25 -2.09
N ASP A 90 -15.71 -23.88 -1.94
CA ASP A 90 -14.60 -24.84 -1.91
C ASP A 90 -14.61 -25.65 -0.61
N VAL A 91 -14.95 -25.03 0.52
CA VAL A 91 -15.06 -25.69 1.81
C VAL A 91 -16.21 -26.71 1.82
N LEU A 92 -17.40 -26.32 1.39
CA LEU A 92 -18.56 -27.23 1.33
C LEU A 92 -18.37 -28.34 0.30
N ALA A 93 -17.72 -28.05 -0.83
CA ALA A 93 -17.39 -29.07 -1.82
C ALA A 93 -16.38 -30.10 -1.28
N SER A 94 -15.42 -29.67 -0.45
CA SER A 94 -14.46 -30.58 0.19
C SER A 94 -15.10 -31.55 1.19
N MET A 95 -16.27 -31.19 1.73
CA MET A 95 -17.05 -32.03 2.65
C MET A 95 -18.25 -32.72 1.97
N HIS A 96 -18.38 -32.57 0.65
CA HIS A 96 -19.53 -33.06 -0.13
C HIS A 96 -20.90 -32.49 0.31
N LEU A 97 -20.92 -31.36 1.00
CA LEU A 97 -22.13 -30.71 1.52
C LEU A 97 -22.78 -29.70 0.55
N GLY A 98 -22.25 -29.56 -0.67
CA GLY A 98 -22.76 -28.65 -1.69
C GLY A 98 -21.65 -27.93 -2.46
N GLY A 99 -22.02 -27.11 -3.45
CA GLY A 99 -21.05 -26.31 -4.25
C GLY A 99 -20.36 -27.06 -5.39
N CYS A 100 -20.52 -28.38 -5.49
CA CYS A 100 -20.05 -29.24 -6.57
C CYS A 100 -21.18 -29.56 -7.57
N ASN A 101 -20.90 -29.55 -8.88
CA ASN A 101 -21.88 -29.86 -9.93
C ASN A 101 -22.37 -31.33 -9.92
N SER A 102 -21.78 -32.18 -9.09
CA SER A 102 -22.02 -33.63 -9.07
C SER A 102 -22.49 -34.16 -7.71
N CYS A 103 -22.64 -33.30 -6.71
CA CYS A 103 -23.08 -33.70 -5.37
C CYS A 103 -24.62 -33.66 -5.30
N SER A 104 -25.26 -34.70 -4.74
CA SER A 104 -26.73 -34.80 -4.67
C SER A 104 -27.35 -34.01 -3.51
N VAL A 105 -26.62 -33.05 -2.94
CA VAL A 105 -27.09 -32.27 -1.78
C VAL A 105 -28.00 -31.16 -2.27
N SER A 106 -29.20 -31.08 -1.68
CA SER A 106 -30.15 -30.04 -2.02
C SER A 106 -29.70 -28.70 -1.44
N SER A 107 -29.64 -27.66 -2.26
CA SER A 107 -29.38 -26.30 -1.79
C SER A 107 -30.45 -25.75 -0.84
N SER A 108 -31.59 -26.45 -0.71
CA SER A 108 -32.69 -26.12 0.21
C SER A 108 -32.57 -26.80 1.57
N GLU A 109 -31.56 -27.62 1.81
CA GLU A 109 -31.30 -28.23 3.12
C GLU A 109 -30.46 -27.31 4.01
N THR A 110 -30.63 -27.45 5.33
CA THR A 110 -29.76 -26.74 6.28
C THR A 110 -28.39 -27.40 6.35
N LEU A 111 -27.38 -26.61 6.74
CA LEU A 111 -26.01 -27.10 6.87
C LEU A 111 -25.92 -28.30 7.82
N GLY A 112 -26.67 -28.26 8.92
CA GLY A 112 -26.72 -29.35 9.90
C GLY A 112 -27.43 -30.61 9.39
N GLN A 113 -28.49 -30.46 8.59
CA GLN A 113 -29.16 -31.61 7.95
C GLN A 113 -28.26 -32.29 6.91
N GLY A 114 -27.56 -31.48 6.10
CA GLY A 114 -26.56 -31.97 5.18
C GLY A 114 -25.44 -32.70 5.93
N ALA A 115 -24.82 -32.07 6.94
CA ALA A 115 -23.75 -32.67 7.73
C ALA A 115 -24.15 -34.02 8.36
N ALA A 116 -25.34 -34.09 8.97
CA ALA A 116 -25.85 -35.32 9.56
C ALA A 116 -26.04 -36.45 8.55
N SER A 117 -26.46 -36.13 7.31
CA SER A 117 -26.64 -37.13 6.25
C SER A 117 -25.32 -37.75 5.75
N TYR A 118 -24.21 -37.00 5.89
CA TYR A 118 -22.86 -37.44 5.55
C TYR A 118 -22.02 -37.89 6.75
N GLY A 119 -22.60 -37.89 7.97
CA GLY A 119 -21.94 -38.35 9.20
C GLY A 119 -20.88 -37.40 9.76
N LEU A 120 -21.04 -36.10 9.52
CA LEU A 120 -20.19 -35.01 10.01
C LEU A 120 -20.77 -34.33 11.26
#